data_AF-A0A2A7BJT4-F1
#
_entry.id   AF-A0A2A7BJT4-F1
#
_cell.length_a   1.000
_cell.length_b   1.000
_cell.length_c   1.000
_cell.angle_alpha   90.00
_cell.angle_beta   90.00
_cell.angle_gamma   90.00
#
_symmetry.space_group_name_H-M   'P 1'
#
loop_
_entity.id
_entity.type
_entity.pdbx_description
1 polymer ?
#
loop_
_entity_poly.entity_id
_entity_poly.type
_entity_poly.pdbx_seq_one_letter_code
_entity_poly.pdbx_strand_id
1 'polypeptide(L)'
;KNGEVVFNNNFKKIKEEIKSYKYIYLSFENEIDSQDLKKYGEVKESDTFSVTIKVQEKLVNETISSILKEFNVIDYNLTEMSSQDLIEDIYSMESTGVKITV
;
A
#
# COMPACT_ATOMS: atom_id res chain seq x y z
N LYS A 1 -26.21 -13.80 14.93
CA LYS A 1 -25.67 -14.96 14.19
C LYS A 1 -26.10 -14.80 12.74
N ASN A 2 -25.21 -14.30 11.89
CA ASN A 2 -25.21 -14.44 10.42
C ASN A 2 -23.87 -13.84 9.98
N GLY A 3 -22.79 -14.57 10.27
CA GLY A 3 -21.53 -14.36 9.59
C GLY A 3 -21.70 -14.96 8.21
N GLU A 4 -22.36 -14.23 7.31
CA GLU A 4 -22.35 -14.59 5.91
C GLU A 4 -20.93 -14.38 5.40
N VAL A 5 -20.27 -15.50 5.18
CA VAL A 5 -18.99 -15.58 4.49
C VAL A 5 -19.26 -15.15 3.05
N VAL A 6 -19.20 -13.83 2.79
CA VAL A 6 -19.20 -13.25 1.43
C VAL A 6 -17.82 -13.51 0.79
N PHE A 7 -17.32 -14.73 0.89
CA PHE A 7 -16.10 -15.20 0.25
C PHE A 7 -16.49 -15.85 -1.07
N ASN A 8 -17.11 -15.06 -1.94
CA ASN A 8 -17.42 -15.49 -3.29
C ASN A 8 -16.20 -15.27 -4.20
N ASN A 9 -16.12 -16.12 -5.23
CA ASN A 9 -15.15 -16.12 -6.34
C ASN A 9 -14.82 -14.73 -6.93
N ASN A 10 -15.67 -13.71 -6.69
CA ASN A 10 -15.42 -12.32 -7.02
C ASN A 10 -14.16 -11.76 -6.37
N PHE A 11 -13.83 -12.12 -5.12
CA PHE A 11 -12.65 -11.55 -4.45
C PHE A 11 -11.33 -11.98 -5.11
N LYS A 12 -11.29 -13.20 -5.66
CA LYS A 12 -10.13 -13.72 -6.40
C LYS A 12 -9.95 -13.00 -7.75
N LYS A 13 -11.06 -12.70 -8.44
CA LYS A 13 -11.06 -11.89 -9.67
C LYS A 13 -10.75 -10.41 -9.41
N ILE A 14 -11.27 -9.86 -8.31
CA ILE A 14 -10.96 -8.51 -7.85
C ILE A 14 -9.47 -8.41 -7.47
N LYS A 15 -8.87 -9.43 -6.85
CA LYS A 15 -7.41 -9.51 -6.66
C LYS A 15 -6.60 -9.53 -7.96
N GLU A 16 -7.15 -10.07 -9.05
CA GLU A 16 -6.50 -10.10 -10.36
C GLU A 16 -6.67 -8.78 -11.14
N GLU A 17 -7.78 -8.06 -10.94
CA GLU A 17 -8.05 -6.76 -11.58
C GLU A 17 -7.51 -5.56 -10.78
N ILE A 18 -7.43 -5.68 -9.45
CA ILE A 18 -6.74 -4.70 -8.60
C ILE A 18 -5.25 -4.97 -8.71
N LYS A 19 -4.52 -3.98 -9.23
CA LYS A 19 -3.06 -3.97 -9.27
C LYS A 19 -2.54 -4.40 -7.90
N SER A 20 -1.85 -5.53 -7.81
CA SER A 20 -1.25 -5.99 -6.55
C SER A 20 -0.37 -4.88 -5.96
N TYR A 21 -0.50 -4.62 -4.66
CA TYR A 21 0.26 -3.60 -3.92
C TYR A 21 1.07 -4.28 -2.80
N LYS A 22 2.20 -3.67 -2.47
CA LYS A 22 3.02 -4.02 -1.30
C LYS A 22 3.26 -2.80 -0.44
N TYR A 23 3.53 -3.05 0.84
CA TYR A 23 4.05 -2.05 1.74
C TYR A 23 5.57 -2.15 1.80
N ILE A 24 6.21 -0.99 1.71
CA ILE A 24 7.64 -0.83 1.90
C ILE A 24 7.82 -0.01 3.16
N TYR A 25 8.27 -0.67 4.22
CA TYR A 25 8.73 0.00 5.43
C TYR A 25 10.18 0.41 5.22
N LEU A 26 10.51 1.66 5.52
CA LEU A 26 11.85 2.24 5.38
C LEU A 26 12.22 2.88 6.73
N SER A 27 13.44 2.62 7.18
CA SER A 27 14.05 3.33 8.30
C SER A 27 15.27 4.12 7.83
N PHE A 28 15.47 5.31 8.38
CA PHE A 28 16.45 6.27 7.90
C PHE A 28 17.42 6.66 9.01
N GLU A 29 18.65 7.01 8.61
CA GLU A 29 19.69 7.47 9.54
C GLU A 29 19.41 8.88 10.09
N ASN A 30 18.76 9.71 9.27
CA ASN A 30 18.44 11.09 9.61
C ASN A 30 16.92 11.27 9.64
N GLU A 31 16.46 12.35 10.26
CA GLU A 31 15.05 12.73 10.21
C GLU A 31 14.62 12.94 8.74
N ILE A 32 13.40 12.53 8.42
CA ILE A 32 12.86 12.64 7.06
C ILE A 32 11.50 13.34 7.06
N ASP A 33 11.25 14.14 6.02
CA ASP A 33 9.90 14.60 5.74
C ASP A 33 9.17 13.56 4.88
N SER A 34 8.09 12.98 5.44
CA SER A 34 7.23 12.03 4.73
C SER A 34 6.69 12.58 3.40
N GLN A 35 6.59 13.91 3.24
CA GLN A 35 6.17 14.51 1.97
C GLN A 35 7.13 14.18 0.82
N ASP A 36 8.42 14.02 1.08
CA ASP A 36 9.41 13.69 0.06
C ASP A 36 9.23 12.28 -0.49
N LEU A 37 8.56 11.40 0.28
CA LEU A 37 8.31 10.02 -0.10
C LEU A 37 7.00 9.82 -0.89
N LYS A 38 6.11 10.82 -0.92
CA LYS A 38 4.83 10.75 -1.64
C LYS A 38 4.98 10.56 -3.16
N LYS A 39 6.13 10.93 -3.73
CA LYS A 39 6.42 10.72 -5.16
C LYS A 39 6.66 9.25 -5.52
N TYR A 40 6.97 8.41 -4.54
CA TYR A 40 7.26 6.98 -4.75
C TYR A 40 6.06 6.06 -4.49
N GLY A 41 5.04 6.56 -3.80
CA GLY A 41 3.88 5.79 -3.40
C GLY A 41 2.97 6.55 -2.44
N GLU A 42 1.91 5.87 -2.00
CA GLU A 42 0.99 6.41 -1.00
C GLU A 42 1.59 6.21 0.40
N VAL A 43 1.89 7.29 1.11
CA VAL A 43 2.35 7.21 2.51
C VAL A 43 1.20 6.76 3.40
N LYS A 44 1.38 5.62 4.08
CA LYS A 44 0.39 5.05 5.01
C LYS A 44 0.67 5.41 6.45
N GLU A 45 1.94 5.30 6.83
CA GLU A 45 2.41 5.60 8.18
C GLU A 45 3.74 6.34 8.09
N SER A 46 3.98 7.26 9.01
CA SER A 46 5.21 8.02 9.08
C SER A 46 5.54 8.38 10.52
N ASP A 47 6.81 8.24 10.87
CA ASP A 47 7.43 8.73 12.09
C ASP A 47 8.68 9.55 11.71
N THR A 48 9.38 10.12 12.69
CA THR A 48 10.57 10.97 12.48
C THR A 48 11.66 10.28 11.65
N PHE A 49 11.86 8.97 11.84
CA PHE A 49 12.94 8.20 11.20
C PHE A 49 12.44 7.01 10.38
N SER A 50 11.13 6.91 10.12
CA SER A 50 10.59 5.79 9.37
C SER A 50 9.32 6.15 8.61
N VAL A 51 9.12 5.48 7.47
CA VAL A 51 7.92 5.62 6.64
C VAL A 51 7.51 4.28 6.08
N THR A 52 6.21 4.03 6.08
CA THR A 52 5.58 2.96 5.31
C THR A 52 4.90 3.56 4.09
N ILE A 53 5.34 3.17 2.89
CA ILE A 53 4.66 3.51 1.64
C ILE A 53 4.00 2.30 1.00
N LYS A 54 2.82 2.52 0.41
CA LYS A 54 2.12 1.56 -0.44
C LYS A 54 2.51 1.79 -1.89
N VAL A 55 2.98 0.74 -2.54
CA VAL A 55 3.53 0.78 -3.91
C VAL A 55 2.97 -0.37 -4.73
N GLN A 56 2.72 -0.15 -6.03
CA GLN A 56 2.33 -1.23 -6.94
C GLN A 56 3.43 -2.28 -7.01
N GLU A 57 3.08 -3.56 -6.90
CA GLU A 57 4.04 -4.67 -6.84
C GLU A 57 5.07 -4.63 -7.98
N LYS A 58 4.62 -4.32 -9.20
CA LYS A 58 5.50 -4.19 -10.38
C LYS A 58 6.54 -3.07 -10.29
N LEU A 59 6.31 -2.06 -9.44
CA LEU A 59 7.20 -0.90 -9.27
C LEU A 59 8.10 -1.00 -8.04
N VAL A 60 7.88 -1.99 -7.16
CA VAL A 60 8.58 -2.10 -5.87
C VAL A 60 10.10 -2.02 -6.00
N ASN A 61 10.69 -2.80 -6.93
CA ASN A 61 12.14 -2.83 -7.12
C ASN A 61 12.70 -1.49 -7.62
N GLU A 62 11.98 -0.84 -8.55
CA GLU A 62 12.35 0.48 -9.08
C GLU A 62 12.26 1.55 -7.99
N THR A 63 11.17 1.53 -7.21
CA THR A 63 10.93 2.44 -6.10
C THR A 63 12.03 2.32 -5.05
N ILE A 64 12.33 1.11 -4.56
CA ILE A 64 13.42 0.91 -3.58
C ILE A 64 14.73 1.43 -4.13
N SER A 65 15.07 1.05 -5.37
CA SER A 65 16.33 1.49 -5.99
C SER A 65 16.44 3.01 -6.11
N SER A 66 15.32 3.71 -6.26
CA SER A 66 15.28 5.17 -6.36
C SER A 66 15.41 5.82 -4.99
N ILE A 67 14.72 5.29 -3.98
CA ILE A 67 14.80 5.77 -2.60
C ILE A 67 16.22 5.58 -2.05
N LEU A 68 16.83 4.40 -2.25
CA LEU A 68 18.20 4.12 -1.79
C LEU A 68 19.28 5.01 -2.43
N LYS A 69 18.99 5.66 -3.56
CA LYS A 69 19.89 6.62 -4.20
C LYS A 69 19.76 8.04 -3.63
N GLU A 70 18.58 8.39 -3.14
CA GLU A 70 18.25 9.74 -2.70
C GLU A 70 18.30 9.90 -1.18
N PHE A 71 18.13 8.81 -0.41
CA PHE A 71 18.02 8.82 1.04
C PHE A 71 18.99 7.84 1.70
N ASN A 72 19.49 8.22 2.89
CA ASN A 72 20.30 7.35 3.73
C ASN A 72 19.41 6.39 4.53
N VAL A 73 18.97 5.32 3.85
CA VAL A 73 18.16 4.25 4.45
C VAL A 73 19.06 3.29 5.22
N ILE A 74 18.72 3.03 6.49
CA ILE A 74 19.41 2.05 7.34
C ILE A 74 18.93 0.63 7.01
N ASP A 75 17.61 0.47 6.92
CA ASP A 75 16.97 -0.82 6.69
C ASP A 75 15.61 -0.63 6.01
N TYR A 76 15.18 -1.65 5.27
CA TYR A 76 13.85 -1.69 4.67
C TYR A 76 13.23 -3.08 4.72
N ASN A 77 11.91 -3.13 4.81
CA ASN A 77 11.16 -4.38 4.79
C ASN A 77 9.99 -4.31 3.80
N LEU A 78 9.71 -5.45 3.17
CA LEU A 78 8.58 -5.63 2.26
C LEU A 78 7.53 -6.52 2.89
N THR A 79 6.30 -6.00 2.98
CA THR A 79 5.15 -6.75 3.48
C THR A 79 4.04 -6.76 2.44
N GLU A 80 3.33 -7.88 2.34
CA GLU A 80 2.14 -7.98 1.50
C GLU A 80 0.99 -7.17 2.10
N MET A 81 0.15 -6.60 1.24
CA MET A 81 -1.08 -6.00 1.68
C MET A 81 -2.01 -7.05 2.29
N SER A 82 -2.60 -6.74 3.44
CA SER A 82 -3.54 -7.65 4.07
C SER A 82 -4.87 -7.73 3.29
N SER A 83 -5.64 -8.79 3.49
CA SER A 83 -6.96 -8.87 2.85
C SER A 83 -7.93 -7.80 3.40
N GLN A 84 -7.72 -7.34 4.63
CA GLN A 84 -8.51 -6.28 5.24
C GLN A 84 -8.23 -4.94 4.55
N ASP A 85 -6.97 -4.60 4.33
CA ASP A 85 -6.58 -3.37 3.63
C ASP A 85 -7.10 -3.34 2.20
N LEU A 86 -7.08 -4.50 1.53
CA LEU A 86 -7.63 -4.64 0.18
C LEU A 86 -9.14 -4.36 0.17
N ILE A 87 -9.87 -4.84 1.18
CA ILE A 87 -11.31 -4.56 1.32
C ILE A 87 -11.53 -3.05 1.53
N GLU A 88 -10.74 -2.42 2.39
CA GLU A 88 -10.84 -0.98 2.66
C GLU A 88 -10.53 -0.14 1.41
N ASP A 89 -9.52 -0.51 0.63
CA ASP A 89 -9.21 0.12 -0.66
C ASP A 89 -10.40 0.02 -1.63
N ILE A 90 -11.04 -1.16 -1.73
CA ILE A 90 -12.23 -1.38 -2.58
C ILE A 90 -13.36 -0.46 -2.16
N TYR A 91 -13.72 -0.43 -0.86
CA TYR A 91 -14.80 0.42 -0.37
C TYR A 91 -14.50 1.92 -0.49
N SER A 92 -13.23 2.32 -0.36
CA SER A 92 -12.79 3.69 -0.56
C SER A 92 -12.97 4.13 -2.02
N MET A 93 -12.62 3.28 -2.98
CA MET A 93 -12.86 3.53 -4.41
C MET A 93 -14.35 3.67 -4.73
N GLU A 94 -15.19 2.77 -4.20
CA GLU A 94 -16.64 2.78 -4.38
C GLU A 94 -17.29 4.06 -3.83
N SER A 95 -16.83 4.52 -2.65
CA SER A 95 -17.36 5.73 -1.98
C SER A 95 -17.05 7.02 -2.74
N THR A 96 -16.06 7.01 -3.63
CA THR A 96 -15.71 8.17 -4.48
C THR A 96 -16.46 8.21 -5.82
N GLY A 97 -17.27 7.20 -6.17
CA GLY A 97 -17.99 7.26 -7.45
C GLY A 97 -18.73 6.05 -7.98
N VAL A 98 -19.20 5.08 -7.18
CA VAL A 98 -20.12 4.04 -7.70
C VAL A 98 -21.28 3.81 -6.73
N LYS A 99 -22.47 4.23 -7.14
CA LYS A 99 -23.72 3.73 -6.55
C LYS A 99 -23.91 2.29 -7.00
N ILE A 100 -23.45 1.31 -6.22
CA ILE A 100 -23.97 -0.05 -6.35
C ILE A 100 -25.40 -0.02 -5.81
N THR A 101 -26.35 0.04 -6.75
CA THR A 101 -27.77 -0.17 -6.46
C THR A 101 -27.94 -1.66 -6.21
N VAL A 102 -28.19 -2.03 -4.96
CA VAL A 102 -28.73 -3.34 -4.56
C VAL A 102 -30.14 -3.53 -5.10
#